data_AF-A0A9N9UE39-F1
#
_entry.id   AF-A0A9N9UE39-F1
#
_cell.length_a   1.000
_cell.length_b   1.000
_cell.length_c   1.000
_cell.angle_alpha   90.00
_cell.angle_beta   90.00
_cell.angle_gamma   90.00
#
_symmetry.space_group_name_H-M   'P 1'
#
loop_
_entity.id
_entity.type
_entity.pdbx_description
1 polymer ?
#
loop_
_entity_poly.entity_id
_entity_poly.type
_entity_poly.pdbx_seq_one_letter_code
_entity_poly.pdbx_strand_id
1 'polypeptide(L)'
;MRLMVAAALLCAPLAHSKPVPTPVATFVPTPAPTPEETVKVQQDRVSVQATNDISSCGDEWMPRDDVKIGQGTDTRPGFSTAVQKFCSAVNGQVVKPDGYVSLATEIFLNSGKAPTSYGIQGYVYFEVHNKESSDHTISLDSCKQYLLALSKDGGKCSGETNKDTKGGTWQVGNNGISYHALGTNVPPKQDAINKLFWGSAIGAQSVNRGSGAPLNPWPLDSLKNVKPTKCHSHNDYDNDIPIFTALSAGCIGIEADVWYFLGDVIIGHILPTLGRTLTVQYVQPLLAILNHNNGGSPGPIGVYPASPNQGITLLIDFKTSEAATLDTVNKALQPLRDAGYLSRVENGKFVEKQITVVASGYSSFDRINAGDGVPNRDIFYDAQVNSWSSKYTSLNAYYASANFKDDVGNPGSASAFTDDQKNKVRTHVANAHSAGLKVRYYDLPGEYMWESLADLGVDRLNADDLSNTARLPRL
;
A
#
# COMPACT_ATOMS: atom_id res chain seq x y z
N MET A 1 -57.95 -24.18 4.87
CA MET A 1 -58.68 -23.88 3.62
C MET A 1 -59.25 -22.46 3.76
N ARG A 2 -58.82 -21.53 2.89
CA ARG A 2 -59.42 -20.21 2.47
C ARG A 2 -60.40 -19.47 3.41
N LEU A 3 -60.52 -18.15 3.50
CA LEU A 3 -59.84 -16.92 3.04
C LEU A 3 -60.79 -15.77 3.51
N MET A 4 -60.25 -14.60 3.92
CA MET A 4 -60.93 -13.27 4.04
C MET A 4 -62.05 -13.13 5.09
N VAL A 5 -62.22 -12.01 5.81
CA VAL A 5 -62.55 -10.65 5.35
C VAL A 5 -62.11 -9.57 6.36
N ALA A 6 -61.85 -8.38 5.82
CA ALA A 6 -61.40 -7.13 6.41
C ALA A 6 -62.29 -6.52 7.53
N ALA A 7 -61.68 -5.68 8.36
CA ALA A 7 -62.36 -4.63 9.12
C ALA A 7 -61.56 -3.32 9.07
N ALA A 8 -62.21 -2.27 8.60
CA ALA A 8 -61.73 -0.90 8.50
C ALA A 8 -61.61 -0.24 9.88
N LEU A 9 -60.54 0.54 10.10
CA LEU A 9 -60.40 1.40 11.28
C LEU A 9 -60.77 2.84 10.91
N LEU A 10 -61.75 3.39 11.65
CA LEU A 10 -62.17 4.78 11.61
C LEU A 10 -61.10 5.71 12.20
N CYS A 11 -60.90 6.84 11.52
CA CYS A 11 -60.20 8.02 12.04
C CYS A 11 -61.05 8.78 13.07
N ALA A 12 -60.42 9.22 14.17
CA ALA A 12 -60.82 10.37 14.98
C ALA A 12 -59.56 11.08 15.53
N PRO A 13 -59.58 12.40 15.74
CA PRO A 13 -58.40 13.26 15.68
C PRO A 13 -57.72 13.46 17.04
N LEU A 14 -56.38 13.47 17.07
CA LEU A 14 -55.59 13.88 18.23
C LEU A 14 -55.06 15.31 18.05
N ALA A 15 -55.28 16.11 19.08
CA ALA A 15 -55.01 17.53 19.18
C ALA A 15 -53.52 17.86 19.09
N HIS A 16 -53.21 18.93 18.36
CA HIS A 16 -51.87 19.50 18.25
C HIS A 16 -51.49 20.28 19.52
N SER A 17 -50.56 19.76 20.30
CA SER A 17 -49.81 20.54 21.27
C SER A 17 -48.65 21.27 20.57
N LYS A 18 -48.67 22.60 20.57
CA LYS A 18 -47.58 23.44 20.04
C LYS A 18 -46.29 23.25 20.86
N PRO A 19 -45.12 23.11 20.23
CA PRO A 19 -43.85 23.12 20.95
C PRO A 19 -43.47 24.54 21.38
N VAL A 20 -42.90 24.64 22.58
CA VAL A 20 -42.31 25.85 23.18
C VAL A 20 -41.03 26.21 22.42
N PRO A 21 -40.78 27.49 22.05
CA PRO A 21 -39.57 27.86 21.35
C PRO A 21 -38.39 27.98 22.33
N THR A 22 -37.31 27.25 22.05
CA THR A 22 -35.98 27.44 22.64
C THR A 22 -35.37 28.77 22.16
N PRO A 23 -34.57 29.48 22.98
CA PRO A 23 -33.93 30.72 22.53
C PRO A 23 -32.89 30.43 21.46
N VAL A 24 -33.01 31.14 20.34
CA VAL A 24 -32.07 31.14 19.21
C VAL A 24 -30.79 31.85 19.64
N ALA A 25 -29.65 31.17 19.57
CA ALA A 25 -28.35 31.81 19.68
C ALA A 25 -28.17 32.81 18.53
N THR A 26 -27.99 34.08 18.87
CA THR A 26 -27.74 35.17 17.90
C THR A 26 -26.41 34.92 17.20
N PHE A 27 -26.48 34.62 15.90
CA PHE A 27 -25.34 34.54 15.00
C PHE A 27 -24.82 35.97 14.78
N VAL A 28 -23.59 36.25 15.21
CA VAL A 28 -22.89 37.49 14.84
C VAL A 28 -22.29 37.26 13.45
N PRO A 29 -22.70 38.01 12.41
CA PRO A 29 -22.13 37.84 11.09
C PRO A 29 -20.71 38.42 11.08
N THR A 30 -19.73 37.61 10.70
CA THR A 30 -18.41 38.09 10.31
C THR A 30 -18.53 38.99 9.08
N PRO A 31 -17.78 40.11 9.00
CA PRO A 31 -17.89 41.03 7.89
C PRO A 31 -17.42 40.37 6.59
N ALA A 32 -18.14 40.65 5.51
CA ALA A 32 -17.81 40.18 4.17
C ALA A 32 -16.43 40.73 3.74
N PRO A 33 -15.58 39.91 3.10
CA PRO A 33 -14.33 40.40 2.53
C PRO A 33 -14.62 41.35 1.36
N THR A 34 -13.89 42.46 1.32
CA THR A 34 -13.94 43.48 0.26
C THR A 34 -13.49 42.92 -1.09
N PRO A 35 -14.10 43.34 -2.21
CA PRO A 35 -13.74 42.86 -3.54
C PRO A 35 -12.68 43.76 -4.16
N GLU A 36 -11.43 43.30 -4.19
CA GLU A 36 -10.45 43.63 -5.25
C GLU A 36 -9.13 42.92 -4.97
N GLU A 37 -8.96 41.76 -5.58
CA GLU A 37 -7.69 41.44 -6.23
C GLU A 37 -7.99 40.43 -7.33
N THR A 38 -7.85 40.91 -8.57
CA THR A 38 -7.86 40.11 -9.79
C THR A 38 -7.05 38.83 -9.59
N VAL A 39 -7.71 37.68 -9.61
CA VAL A 39 -7.08 36.37 -9.72
C VAL A 39 -6.33 36.34 -11.06
N LYS A 40 -5.04 36.69 -11.02
CA LYS A 40 -4.12 36.25 -12.05
C LYS A 40 -4.04 34.75 -11.88
N VAL A 41 -4.62 34.02 -12.84
CA VAL A 41 -4.28 32.62 -13.08
C VAL A 41 -2.79 32.62 -13.42
N GLN A 42 -1.97 32.48 -12.39
CA GLN A 42 -0.56 32.20 -12.54
C GLN A 42 -0.52 30.75 -13.00
N GLN A 43 -0.24 30.55 -14.30
CA GLN A 43 0.27 29.27 -14.76
C GLN A 43 1.54 29.02 -13.95
N ASP A 44 1.44 28.20 -12.91
CA ASP A 44 2.58 27.77 -12.13
C ASP A 44 3.54 27.06 -13.08
N ARG A 45 4.60 27.79 -13.44
CA ARG A 45 5.79 27.17 -14.01
C ARG A 45 6.38 26.36 -12.88
N VAL A 46 6.37 25.03 -13.02
CA VAL A 46 7.09 24.07 -12.17
C VAL A 46 8.44 24.69 -11.79
N SER A 47 8.58 25.06 -10.51
CA SER A 47 9.87 25.53 -9.99
C SER A 47 10.83 24.36 -10.11
N VAL A 48 11.94 24.52 -10.84
CA VAL A 48 12.98 23.50 -10.97
C VAL A 48 13.53 23.25 -9.57
N GLN A 49 13.07 22.18 -8.92
CA GLN A 49 13.67 21.73 -7.69
C GLN A 49 14.97 21.04 -8.09
N ALA A 50 16.11 21.64 -7.77
CA ALA A 50 17.42 21.05 -7.98
C ALA A 50 17.91 20.50 -6.64
N THR A 51 18.01 19.18 -6.53
CA THR A 51 18.81 18.55 -5.48
C THR A 51 20.00 17.86 -6.16
N ASN A 52 21.14 17.84 -5.49
CA ASN A 52 22.25 17.00 -5.91
C ASN A 52 21.81 15.53 -5.77
N ASP A 53 22.20 14.68 -6.71
CA ASP A 53 22.04 13.22 -6.62
C ASP A 53 20.63 12.63 -6.80
N ILE A 54 19.62 13.42 -7.19
CA ILE A 54 18.24 12.94 -7.38
C ILE A 54 17.69 13.45 -8.72
N SER A 55 17.03 12.58 -9.48
CA SER A 55 16.25 12.94 -10.67
C SER A 55 14.81 13.18 -10.25
N SER A 56 14.22 14.32 -10.60
CA SER A 56 12.77 14.45 -10.58
C SER A 56 12.31 15.46 -11.61
N CYS A 57 11.18 15.16 -12.21
CA CYS A 57 10.51 16.01 -13.16
C CYS A 57 9.09 16.37 -12.68
N GLY A 58 8.74 15.94 -11.45
CA GLY A 58 7.47 16.19 -10.76
C GLY A 58 7.61 15.97 -9.25
N ASP A 59 6.57 15.48 -8.59
CA ASP A 59 6.58 15.26 -7.13
C ASP A 59 7.29 13.95 -6.72
N GLU A 60 7.47 13.04 -7.70
CA GLU A 60 8.04 11.70 -7.48
C GLU A 60 9.53 11.66 -7.81
N TRP A 61 10.32 11.96 -6.78
CA TRP A 61 11.77 11.97 -6.84
C TRP A 61 12.38 10.58 -6.75
N MET A 62 13.44 10.35 -7.52
CA MET A 62 14.20 9.10 -7.56
C MET A 62 15.72 9.36 -7.45
N PRO A 63 16.47 8.58 -6.65
CA PRO A 63 17.91 8.74 -6.54
C PRO A 63 18.59 8.49 -7.89
N ARG A 64 19.66 9.22 -8.19
CA ARG A 64 20.44 9.05 -9.42
C ARG A 64 21.11 7.68 -9.45
N ASP A 65 21.81 7.35 -8.38
CA ASP A 65 22.54 6.10 -8.23
C ASP A 65 21.72 5.05 -7.49
N ASP A 66 22.14 3.80 -7.61
CA ASP A 66 21.52 2.69 -6.87
C ASP A 66 21.68 2.91 -5.36
N VAL A 67 20.62 2.59 -4.63
CA VAL A 67 20.56 2.85 -3.19
C VAL A 67 20.53 1.56 -2.42
N LYS A 68 21.35 1.48 -1.38
CA LYS A 68 21.34 0.39 -0.42
C LYS A 68 20.38 0.72 0.73
N ILE A 69 19.27 0.00 0.77
CA ILE A 69 18.26 0.09 1.82
C ILE A 69 18.32 -1.14 2.74
N GLY A 70 17.50 -1.14 3.77
CA GLY A 70 17.37 -2.22 4.74
C GLY A 70 18.68 -2.57 5.41
N GLN A 71 19.41 -1.54 5.84
CA GLN A 71 20.74 -1.64 6.44
C GLN A 71 21.76 -2.34 5.52
N GLY A 72 21.61 -2.17 4.21
CA GLY A 72 22.53 -2.71 3.20
C GLY A 72 22.17 -4.10 2.67
N THR A 73 21.05 -4.68 3.10
CA THR A 73 20.59 -6.02 2.66
C THR A 73 19.83 -5.99 1.33
N ASP A 74 19.43 -4.82 0.86
CA ASP A 74 18.70 -4.65 -0.39
C ASP A 74 19.25 -3.47 -1.20
N THR A 75 19.42 -3.67 -2.49
CA THR A 75 19.92 -2.65 -3.42
C THR A 75 18.81 -2.36 -4.42
N ARG A 76 18.39 -1.10 -4.47
CA ARG A 76 17.30 -0.62 -5.31
C ARG A 76 17.86 0.20 -6.46
N PRO A 77 17.36 0.01 -7.69
CA PRO A 77 17.88 0.73 -8.84
C PRO A 77 17.58 2.23 -8.72
N GLY A 78 18.59 3.04 -9.01
CA GLY A 78 18.45 4.47 -9.26
C GLY A 78 18.20 4.78 -10.73
N PHE A 79 18.08 6.07 -11.02
CA PHE A 79 17.81 6.59 -12.36
C PHE A 79 18.86 6.14 -13.40
N SER A 80 20.14 6.19 -13.06
CA SER A 80 21.23 5.82 -13.97
C SER A 80 21.14 4.37 -14.44
N THR A 81 20.83 3.46 -13.53
CA THR A 81 20.65 2.02 -13.83
C THR A 81 19.39 1.79 -14.67
N ALA A 82 18.31 2.48 -14.35
CA ALA A 82 17.08 2.42 -15.15
C ALA A 82 17.28 2.94 -16.58
N VAL A 83 18.01 4.05 -16.76
CA VAL A 83 18.40 4.59 -18.08
C VAL A 83 19.27 3.59 -18.84
N GLN A 84 20.28 3.00 -18.19
CA GLN A 84 21.13 1.98 -18.81
C GLN A 84 20.29 0.80 -19.31
N LYS A 85 19.35 0.31 -18.49
CA LYS A 85 18.45 -0.80 -18.85
C LYS A 85 17.61 -0.45 -20.07
N PHE A 86 16.96 0.71 -20.08
CA PHE A 86 16.15 1.17 -21.21
C PHE A 86 16.97 1.34 -22.48
N CYS A 87 18.04 2.15 -22.43
CA CYS A 87 18.87 2.43 -23.61
C CYS A 87 19.54 1.19 -24.18
N SER A 88 19.89 0.20 -23.34
CA SER A 88 20.40 -1.08 -23.82
C SER A 88 19.33 -1.87 -24.57
N ALA A 89 18.08 -1.85 -24.08
CA ALA A 89 16.97 -2.55 -24.71
C ALA A 89 16.58 -1.93 -26.07
N VAL A 90 16.66 -0.60 -26.21
CA VAL A 90 16.33 0.10 -27.46
C VAL A 90 17.51 0.32 -28.41
N ASN A 91 18.73 -0.07 -28.04
CA ASN A 91 19.90 0.13 -28.88
C ASN A 91 19.78 -0.60 -30.23
N GLY A 92 20.02 0.11 -31.33
CA GLY A 92 19.90 -0.38 -32.70
C GLY A 92 18.46 -0.55 -33.18
N GLN A 93 17.46 -0.26 -32.35
CA GLN A 93 16.06 -0.32 -32.74
C GLN A 93 15.69 0.88 -33.60
N VAL A 94 14.79 0.68 -34.57
CA VAL A 94 14.32 1.71 -35.49
C VAL A 94 12.93 2.18 -35.10
N VAL A 95 12.80 3.49 -34.83
CA VAL A 95 11.52 4.14 -34.61
C VAL A 95 11.11 4.84 -35.91
N LYS A 96 9.97 4.43 -36.47
CA LYS A 96 9.41 5.02 -37.70
C LYS A 96 8.99 6.49 -37.49
N PRO A 97 8.80 7.28 -38.56
CA PRO A 97 8.22 8.61 -38.47
C PRO A 97 6.92 8.61 -37.64
N ASP A 98 6.78 9.60 -36.77
CA ASP A 98 5.69 9.74 -35.76
C ASP A 98 5.54 8.52 -34.82
N GLY A 99 6.55 7.66 -34.77
CA GLY A 99 6.55 6.41 -34.02
C GLY A 99 7.06 6.56 -32.59
N TYR A 100 6.73 5.55 -31.77
CA TYR A 100 7.09 5.47 -30.37
C TYR A 100 7.71 4.11 -30.04
N VAL A 101 8.70 4.15 -29.15
CA VAL A 101 9.08 3.00 -28.32
C VAL A 101 9.12 3.44 -26.86
N SER A 102 8.51 2.65 -25.98
CA SER A 102 8.37 2.96 -24.57
C SER A 102 8.68 1.75 -23.71
N LEU A 103 9.04 2.00 -22.44
CA LEU A 103 9.25 0.96 -21.44
C LEU A 103 9.00 1.55 -20.05
N ALA A 104 8.27 0.84 -19.20
CA ALA A 104 8.21 1.14 -17.77
C ALA A 104 9.11 0.15 -17.01
N THR A 105 9.94 0.65 -16.10
CA THR A 105 10.78 -0.19 -15.22
C THR A 105 10.66 0.27 -13.79
N GLU A 106 10.86 -0.66 -12.85
CA GLU A 106 10.89 -0.36 -11.42
C GLU A 106 12.07 0.56 -11.10
N ILE A 107 11.83 1.51 -10.18
CA ILE A 107 12.81 2.42 -9.62
C ILE A 107 12.52 2.63 -8.12
N PHE A 108 13.49 3.16 -7.38
CA PHE A 108 13.25 3.62 -6.02
C PHE A 108 12.75 5.06 -6.02
N LEU A 109 11.65 5.35 -5.33
CA LEU A 109 11.15 6.71 -5.15
C LEU A 109 11.32 7.12 -3.69
N ASN A 110 11.98 8.25 -3.45
CA ASN A 110 12.33 8.73 -2.12
C ASN A 110 11.68 10.09 -1.77
N SER A 111 10.89 10.66 -2.69
CA SER A 111 10.17 11.93 -2.50
C SER A 111 11.09 13.07 -1.99
N GLY A 112 12.35 13.08 -2.43
CA GLY A 112 13.36 14.09 -2.07
C GLY A 112 14.00 13.91 -0.69
N LYS A 113 13.62 12.89 0.08
CA LYS A 113 14.18 12.57 1.40
C LYS A 113 15.44 11.69 1.29
N ALA A 114 16.14 11.45 2.39
CA ALA A 114 17.35 10.60 2.40
C ALA A 114 17.03 9.16 1.93
N PRO A 115 17.54 8.71 0.76
CA PRO A 115 17.01 7.50 0.12
C PRO A 115 17.40 6.20 0.84
N THR A 116 18.39 6.22 1.71
CA THR A 116 18.73 5.06 2.57
C THR A 116 17.70 4.83 3.68
N SER A 117 16.90 5.85 3.99
CA SER A 117 15.98 5.86 5.13
C SER A 117 14.51 6.03 4.72
N TYR A 118 14.29 6.59 3.53
CA TYR A 118 12.98 6.95 3.00
C TYR A 118 12.86 6.52 1.55
N GLY A 119 11.82 5.75 1.25
CA GLY A 119 11.35 5.53 -0.10
C GLY A 119 10.62 4.21 -0.27
N ILE A 120 9.96 4.09 -1.43
CA ILE A 120 9.18 2.93 -1.84
C ILE A 120 9.56 2.53 -3.25
N GLN A 121 9.15 1.33 -3.67
CA GLN A 121 9.18 1.00 -5.08
C GLN A 121 8.19 1.88 -5.84
N GLY A 122 8.66 2.48 -6.93
CA GLY A 122 7.82 3.06 -7.96
C GLY A 122 8.34 2.68 -9.33
N TYR A 123 8.05 3.52 -10.31
CA TYR A 123 8.33 3.25 -11.71
C TYR A 123 8.84 4.50 -12.41
N VAL A 124 9.69 4.28 -13.40
CA VAL A 124 10.06 5.30 -14.39
C VAL A 124 9.61 4.85 -15.77
N TYR A 125 8.93 5.76 -16.48
CA TYR A 125 8.36 5.55 -17.79
C TYR A 125 9.25 6.22 -18.82
N PHE A 126 9.94 5.39 -19.59
CA PHE A 126 10.78 5.84 -20.68
C PHE A 126 10.02 5.85 -22.00
N GLU A 127 10.36 6.81 -22.85
CA GLU A 127 9.87 6.91 -24.22
C GLU A 127 10.95 7.48 -25.13
N VAL A 128 11.06 6.92 -26.34
CA VAL A 128 11.63 7.62 -27.50
C VAL A 128 10.52 7.84 -28.51
N HIS A 129 10.30 9.09 -28.87
CA HIS A 129 9.34 9.49 -29.89
C HIS A 129 10.07 10.17 -31.05
N ASN A 130 9.88 9.62 -32.24
CA ASN A 130 10.43 10.14 -33.48
C ASN A 130 9.44 11.09 -34.15
N LYS A 131 9.70 12.40 -34.09
CA LYS A 131 8.87 13.44 -34.74
C LYS A 131 9.40 13.85 -36.13
N GLU A 132 10.45 13.17 -36.60
CA GLU A 132 11.06 13.43 -37.90
C GLU A 132 10.31 12.67 -39.00
N SER A 133 10.48 13.12 -40.24
CA SER A 133 9.88 12.47 -41.42
C SER A 133 10.62 11.20 -41.88
N SER A 134 11.74 10.86 -41.23
CA SER A 134 12.58 9.70 -41.56
C SER A 134 12.70 8.73 -40.39
N ASP A 135 13.06 7.48 -40.69
CA ASP A 135 13.39 6.48 -39.68
C ASP A 135 14.52 6.95 -38.76
N HIS A 136 14.39 6.71 -37.46
CA HIS A 136 15.42 7.00 -36.47
C HIS A 136 15.94 5.71 -35.85
N THR A 137 17.24 5.44 -36.01
CA THR A 137 17.92 4.33 -35.32
C THR A 137 18.48 4.82 -33.99
N ILE A 138 18.02 4.24 -32.90
CA ILE A 138 18.44 4.66 -31.56
C ILE A 138 19.85 4.13 -31.28
N SER A 139 20.78 5.04 -30.96
CA SER A 139 22.11 4.70 -30.45
C SER A 139 22.12 4.70 -28.92
N LEU A 140 22.74 3.67 -28.33
CA LEU A 140 22.99 3.58 -26.88
C LEU A 140 23.58 4.87 -26.31
N ASP A 141 24.61 5.42 -26.95
CA ASP A 141 25.33 6.59 -26.45
C ASP A 141 24.44 7.84 -26.46
N SER A 142 23.72 8.07 -27.57
CA SER A 142 22.81 9.20 -27.68
C SER A 142 21.65 9.11 -26.67
N CYS A 143 21.06 7.91 -26.52
CA CYS A 143 19.98 7.66 -25.58
C CYS A 143 20.42 7.96 -24.15
N LYS A 144 21.60 7.44 -23.74
CA LYS A 144 22.15 7.69 -22.41
C LYS A 144 22.50 9.15 -22.21
N GLN A 145 23.14 9.79 -23.20
CA GLN A 145 23.52 11.20 -23.13
C GLN A 145 22.29 12.06 -22.81
N TYR A 146 21.20 11.87 -23.55
CA TYR A 146 20.01 12.72 -23.41
C TYR A 146 19.22 12.42 -22.14
N LEU A 147 19.02 11.15 -21.78
CA LEU A 147 18.28 10.80 -20.57
C LEU A 147 19.05 11.13 -19.29
N LEU A 148 20.37 10.87 -19.23
CA LEU A 148 21.16 11.19 -18.03
C LEU A 148 21.29 12.71 -17.82
N ALA A 149 21.25 13.50 -18.89
CA ALA A 149 21.29 14.95 -18.79
C ALA A 149 20.09 15.53 -18.01
N LEU A 150 18.94 14.84 -17.98
CA LEU A 150 17.76 15.23 -17.19
C LEU A 150 18.02 15.24 -15.68
N SER A 151 18.99 14.42 -15.24
CA SER A 151 19.35 14.32 -13.84
C SER A 151 20.58 15.14 -13.47
N LYS A 152 21.28 15.80 -14.40
CA LYS A 152 22.59 16.44 -14.12
C LYS A 152 22.52 17.41 -12.93
N ASP A 153 23.56 17.46 -12.11
CA ASP A 153 23.62 18.39 -10.96
C ASP A 153 23.41 19.84 -11.40
N GLY A 154 22.49 20.54 -10.72
CA GLY A 154 22.04 21.90 -11.11
C GLY A 154 21.40 21.99 -12.49
N GLY A 155 21.10 20.84 -13.12
CA GLY A 155 20.47 20.71 -14.42
C GLY A 155 18.98 21.03 -14.38
N LYS A 156 18.39 21.08 -15.57
CA LYS A 156 16.95 21.23 -15.73
C LYS A 156 16.37 19.86 -16.05
N CYS A 157 15.15 19.64 -15.61
CA CYS A 157 14.31 18.49 -15.95
C CYS A 157 13.91 18.46 -17.44
N SER A 158 14.56 19.23 -18.32
CA SER A 158 14.24 19.33 -19.72
C SER A 158 15.47 19.70 -20.55
N GLY A 159 15.42 19.38 -21.84
CA GLY A 159 16.40 19.84 -22.83
C GLY A 159 16.37 21.36 -23.07
N GLU A 160 17.24 21.83 -23.97
CA GLU A 160 17.45 23.26 -24.24
C GLU A 160 16.25 23.92 -24.94
N THR A 161 15.55 23.17 -25.80
CA THR A 161 14.69 23.75 -26.83
C THR A 161 13.19 23.55 -26.59
N ASN A 162 12.79 22.50 -25.88
CA ASN A 162 11.40 22.27 -25.49
C ASN A 162 11.31 21.97 -23.98
N LYS A 163 10.68 22.90 -23.26
CA LYS A 163 10.29 22.75 -21.86
C LYS A 163 8.87 22.19 -21.89
N ASP A 164 8.72 20.88 -21.74
CA ASP A 164 7.39 20.32 -21.56
C ASP A 164 6.79 20.81 -20.24
N THR A 165 5.46 20.76 -20.13
CA THR A 165 4.77 21.18 -18.91
C THR A 165 4.86 20.12 -17.80
N LYS A 166 5.32 18.91 -18.13
CA LYS A 166 5.37 17.76 -17.22
C LYS A 166 6.76 17.51 -16.63
N GLY A 167 7.81 18.15 -17.16
CA GLY A 167 9.20 17.79 -16.91
C GLY A 167 9.56 16.43 -17.53
N GLY A 168 10.86 16.13 -17.64
CA GLY A 168 11.38 14.81 -17.98
C GLY A 168 11.64 14.56 -19.45
N THR A 169 11.60 15.59 -20.29
CA THR A 169 11.82 15.47 -21.73
C THR A 169 13.14 16.09 -22.17
N TRP A 170 13.99 15.30 -22.81
CA TRP A 170 15.07 15.81 -23.65
C TRP A 170 14.66 15.80 -25.11
N GLN A 171 14.45 16.99 -25.68
CA GLN A 171 14.17 17.17 -27.09
C GLN A 171 15.45 17.52 -27.85
N VAL A 172 15.72 16.78 -28.93
CA VAL A 172 16.74 17.12 -29.92
C VAL A 172 16.11 18.00 -31.01
N GLY A 173 16.57 19.25 -31.13
CA GLY A 173 16.03 20.23 -32.08
C GLY A 173 14.59 20.68 -31.79
N ASN A 174 13.98 21.47 -32.67
CA ASN A 174 12.62 21.98 -32.45
C ASN A 174 11.52 20.91 -32.62
N ASN A 175 11.72 19.96 -33.55
CA ASN A 175 10.78 18.90 -33.93
C ASN A 175 11.49 17.55 -34.23
N GLY A 176 12.64 17.30 -33.59
CA GLY A 176 13.38 16.05 -33.77
C GLY A 176 12.95 14.96 -32.78
N ILE A 177 13.90 14.09 -32.45
CA ILE A 177 13.70 13.01 -31.48
C ILE A 177 13.51 13.56 -30.06
N SER A 178 12.53 13.03 -29.33
CA SER A 178 12.39 13.29 -27.89
C SER A 178 12.60 12.03 -27.07
N TYR A 179 13.35 12.16 -25.98
CA TYR A 179 13.59 11.14 -24.96
C TYR A 179 12.90 11.56 -23.68
N HIS A 180 12.06 10.70 -23.12
CA HIS A 180 11.31 10.99 -21.90
C HIS A 180 11.69 10.06 -20.78
N ALA A 181 11.67 10.56 -19.55
CA ALA A 181 11.71 9.77 -18.34
C ALA A 181 10.84 10.41 -17.24
N LEU A 182 9.74 9.74 -16.90
CA LEU A 182 8.77 10.24 -15.92
C LEU A 182 8.60 9.25 -14.76
N GLY A 183 8.83 9.73 -13.54
CA GLY A 183 8.62 8.97 -12.31
C GLY A 183 7.16 8.94 -11.89
N THR A 184 6.70 7.81 -11.35
CA THR A 184 5.40 7.68 -10.69
C THR A 184 5.37 6.47 -9.74
N ASN A 185 4.64 6.59 -8.64
CA ASN A 185 4.36 5.48 -7.73
C ASN A 185 3.28 4.51 -8.25
N VAL A 186 2.67 4.80 -9.41
CA VAL A 186 1.59 4.00 -9.99
C VAL A 186 2.12 3.06 -11.10
N PRO A 187 1.75 1.76 -11.08
CA PRO A 187 2.15 0.81 -12.11
C PRO A 187 1.54 1.13 -13.49
N PRO A 188 2.12 0.61 -14.58
CA PRO A 188 1.59 0.84 -15.93
C PRO A 188 0.24 0.14 -16.11
N LYS A 189 -0.61 0.75 -16.94
CA LYS A 189 -1.91 0.17 -17.32
C LYS A 189 -1.77 -1.06 -18.21
N GLN A 190 -0.67 -1.14 -18.95
CA GLN A 190 -0.32 -2.26 -19.81
C GLN A 190 0.53 -3.27 -19.05
N ASP A 191 0.47 -4.54 -19.43
CA ASP A 191 1.47 -5.54 -19.04
C ASP A 191 2.81 -5.25 -19.76
N ALA A 192 3.46 -4.16 -19.36
CA ALA A 192 4.62 -3.58 -20.02
C ALA A 192 5.78 -3.28 -19.05
N ILE A 193 5.69 -3.74 -17.80
CA ILE A 193 6.80 -3.66 -16.87
C ILE A 193 7.96 -4.48 -17.46
N ASN A 194 9.10 -3.82 -17.68
CA ASN A 194 10.32 -4.40 -18.23
C ASN A 194 10.20 -4.98 -19.64
N LYS A 195 9.19 -4.53 -20.41
CA LYS A 195 8.94 -4.96 -21.79
C LYS A 195 8.93 -3.73 -22.70
N LEU A 196 9.51 -3.85 -23.90
CA LEU A 196 9.39 -2.81 -24.91
C LEU A 196 7.96 -2.76 -25.43
N PHE A 197 7.41 -1.57 -25.50
CA PHE A 197 6.08 -1.28 -26.03
C PHE A 197 6.22 -0.35 -27.23
N TRP A 198 5.50 -0.65 -28.32
CA TRP A 198 5.64 0.02 -29.60
C TRP A 198 4.36 0.73 -30.01
N GLY A 199 4.50 1.86 -30.72
CA GLY A 199 3.40 2.55 -31.38
C GLY A 199 2.62 3.53 -30.49
N SER A 200 2.84 3.54 -29.17
CA SER A 200 2.39 4.63 -28.29
C SER A 200 3.21 4.74 -27.01
N ALA A 201 3.02 5.84 -26.29
CA ALA A 201 3.45 5.99 -24.90
C ALA A 201 2.81 4.93 -23.98
N ILE A 202 3.56 4.47 -22.97
CA ILE A 202 3.01 3.73 -21.83
C ILE A 202 2.48 4.75 -20.82
N GLY A 203 1.30 4.49 -20.24
CA GLY A 203 0.69 5.35 -19.24
C GLY A 203 0.52 4.63 -17.91
N ALA A 204 0.66 5.38 -16.81
CA ALA A 204 0.22 4.92 -15.50
C ALA A 204 -1.28 4.60 -15.51
N GLN A 205 -1.67 3.57 -14.76
CA GLN A 205 -3.09 3.28 -14.57
C GLN A 205 -3.76 4.34 -13.67
N SER A 206 -5.09 4.42 -13.73
CA SER A 206 -5.84 5.19 -12.75
C SER A 206 -6.04 4.36 -11.49
N VAL A 207 -5.69 4.93 -10.34
CA VAL A 207 -5.91 4.30 -9.04
C VAL A 207 -7.38 4.41 -8.67
N ASN A 208 -7.98 3.28 -8.30
CA ASN A 208 -9.38 3.25 -7.87
C ASN A 208 -9.49 3.46 -6.36
N ARG A 209 -10.12 4.58 -5.95
CA ARG A 209 -10.45 4.88 -4.55
C ARG A 209 -11.93 4.65 -4.21
N GLY A 210 -12.72 4.16 -5.17
CA GLY A 210 -14.14 3.84 -5.05
C GLY A 210 -14.38 2.33 -4.93
N SER A 211 -15.56 1.88 -5.35
CA SER A 211 -16.09 0.52 -5.14
C SER A 211 -15.46 -0.63 -5.93
N GLY A 212 -14.32 -0.42 -6.60
CA GLY A 212 -13.67 -1.43 -7.43
C GLY A 212 -12.29 -1.82 -6.91
N ALA A 213 -11.62 -2.73 -7.62
CA ALA A 213 -10.26 -3.14 -7.28
C ALA A 213 -9.30 -1.94 -7.33
N PRO A 214 -8.32 -1.81 -6.41
CA PRO A 214 -7.40 -0.67 -6.37
C PRO A 214 -6.66 -0.43 -7.69
N LEU A 215 -6.35 -1.53 -8.40
CA LEU A 215 -5.66 -1.55 -9.68
C LEU A 215 -6.36 -2.51 -10.64
N ASN A 216 -6.39 -2.17 -11.92
CA ASN A 216 -6.96 -3.03 -12.98
C ASN A 216 -6.31 -2.72 -14.35
N PRO A 217 -5.49 -3.62 -14.90
CA PRO A 217 -5.12 -4.93 -14.34
C PRO A 217 -4.20 -4.82 -13.11
N TRP A 218 -4.11 -5.89 -12.33
CA TRP A 218 -3.10 -5.98 -11.27
C TRP A 218 -1.69 -6.17 -11.87
N PRO A 219 -0.65 -5.45 -11.40
CA PRO A 219 0.71 -5.54 -11.95
C PRO A 219 1.45 -6.78 -11.40
N LEU A 220 1.08 -7.97 -11.86
CA LEU A 220 1.48 -9.23 -11.22
C LEU A 220 3.01 -9.47 -11.13
N ASP A 221 3.80 -8.90 -12.04
CA ASP A 221 5.26 -9.04 -12.04
C ASP A 221 6.00 -8.00 -11.17
N SER A 222 5.31 -6.99 -10.64
CA SER A 222 5.98 -5.87 -9.94
C SER A 222 6.61 -6.25 -8.61
N LEU A 223 6.14 -7.32 -7.96
CA LEU A 223 6.61 -7.71 -6.62
C LEU A 223 7.80 -8.67 -6.67
N LYS A 224 8.22 -9.10 -7.87
CA LYS A 224 9.22 -10.16 -8.07
C LYS A 224 10.53 -9.93 -7.31
N ASN A 225 11.00 -8.68 -7.28
CA ASN A 225 12.27 -8.30 -6.67
C ASN A 225 12.10 -7.64 -5.29
N VAL A 226 10.88 -7.55 -4.77
CA VAL A 226 10.65 -6.95 -3.46
C VAL A 226 11.05 -7.93 -2.37
N LYS A 227 11.95 -7.49 -1.49
CA LYS A 227 12.34 -8.26 -0.31
C LYS A 227 11.48 -7.86 0.89
N PRO A 228 10.88 -8.83 1.60
CA PRO A 228 10.01 -8.55 2.73
C PRO A 228 10.77 -7.94 3.92
N THR A 229 10.04 -7.25 4.79
CA THR A 229 10.51 -6.73 6.08
C THR A 229 9.39 -6.83 7.12
N LYS A 230 9.74 -6.69 8.40
CA LYS A 230 8.83 -6.91 9.54
C LYS A 230 7.74 -5.82 9.72
N CYS A 231 7.48 -4.97 8.73
CA CYS A 231 6.45 -3.94 8.87
C CYS A 231 5.03 -4.52 8.80
N HIS A 232 4.14 -3.82 9.48
CA HIS A 232 2.70 -4.00 9.46
C HIS A 232 2.07 -2.69 8.96
N SER A 233 1.52 -2.70 7.75
CA SER A 233 0.85 -1.55 7.16
C SER A 233 -0.47 -1.32 7.89
N HIS A 234 -0.48 -0.34 8.78
CA HIS A 234 -1.63 0.06 9.56
C HIS A 234 -2.60 0.86 8.70
N ASN A 235 -3.91 0.65 8.88
CA ASN A 235 -4.96 1.26 8.07
C ASN A 235 -4.64 1.22 6.56
N ASP A 236 -4.22 0.08 6.04
CA ASP A 236 -3.65 0.00 4.68
C ASP A 236 -4.62 0.51 3.60
N TYR A 237 -5.92 0.46 3.86
CA TYR A 237 -6.97 0.98 3.00
C TYR A 237 -6.96 2.51 2.82
N ASP A 238 -6.20 3.24 3.63
CA ASP A 238 -5.97 4.69 3.52
C ASP A 238 -4.72 5.02 2.69
N ASN A 239 -3.88 4.02 2.37
CA ASN A 239 -2.78 4.21 1.42
C ASN A 239 -3.31 4.62 0.03
N ASP A 240 -2.47 5.31 -0.75
CA ASP A 240 -2.82 5.74 -2.10
C ASP A 240 -3.30 4.57 -2.96
N ILE A 241 -2.58 3.44 -2.90
CA ILE A 241 -2.94 2.18 -3.55
C ILE A 241 -2.91 1.06 -2.48
N PRO A 242 -4.06 0.76 -1.85
CA PRO A 242 -4.17 -0.29 -0.85
C PRO A 242 -3.59 -1.61 -1.35
N ILE A 243 -3.06 -2.40 -0.43
CA ILE A 243 -2.30 -3.66 -0.61
C ILE A 243 -1.05 -3.54 -1.50
N PHE A 244 -1.12 -2.84 -2.63
CA PHE A 244 0.02 -2.65 -3.53
C PHE A 244 1.15 -1.89 -2.85
N THR A 245 0.85 -0.76 -2.19
CA THR A 245 1.88 0.06 -1.54
C THR A 245 2.53 -0.71 -0.38
N ALA A 246 1.74 -1.39 0.46
CA ALA A 246 2.24 -2.23 1.55
C ALA A 246 3.15 -3.35 1.04
N LEU A 247 2.72 -4.10 0.02
CA LEU A 247 3.52 -5.16 -0.57
C LEU A 247 4.78 -4.62 -1.25
N SER A 248 4.68 -3.50 -1.96
CA SER A 248 5.82 -2.86 -2.64
C SER A 248 6.87 -2.32 -1.67
N ALA A 249 6.46 -1.92 -0.47
CA ALA A 249 7.34 -1.56 0.64
C ALA A 249 7.95 -2.80 1.34
N GLY A 250 7.43 -4.00 1.07
CA GLY A 250 7.86 -5.26 1.63
C GLY A 250 7.17 -5.66 2.93
N CYS A 251 6.05 -5.04 3.32
CA CYS A 251 5.38 -5.38 4.57
C CYS A 251 4.80 -6.79 4.55
N ILE A 252 5.02 -7.51 5.66
CA ILE A 252 4.46 -8.86 5.87
C ILE A 252 3.22 -8.85 6.77
N GLY A 253 2.79 -7.67 7.24
CA GLY A 253 1.51 -7.48 7.89
C GLY A 253 0.73 -6.39 7.20
N ILE A 254 -0.58 -6.58 7.04
CA ILE A 254 -1.49 -5.61 6.43
C ILE A 254 -2.78 -5.60 7.25
N GLU A 255 -3.31 -4.42 7.54
CA GLU A 255 -4.55 -4.23 8.30
C GLU A 255 -5.71 -3.73 7.42
N ALA A 256 -6.88 -4.34 7.60
CA ALA A 256 -8.13 -3.96 6.95
C ALA A 256 -9.26 -3.83 7.98
N ASP A 257 -9.80 -2.62 8.12
CA ASP A 257 -10.91 -2.32 9.03
C ASP A 257 -12.23 -2.68 8.35
N VAL A 258 -13.03 -3.55 8.95
CA VAL A 258 -14.27 -4.07 8.34
C VAL A 258 -15.52 -3.68 9.12
N TRP A 259 -16.53 -3.27 8.36
CA TRP A 259 -17.90 -3.07 8.82
C TRP A 259 -18.82 -4.05 8.10
N TYR A 260 -19.72 -4.71 8.84
CA TYR A 260 -20.82 -5.41 8.20
C TYR A 260 -21.85 -4.41 7.70
N PHE A 261 -22.21 -4.50 6.43
CA PHE A 261 -23.21 -3.63 5.82
C PHE A 261 -23.92 -4.34 4.66
N LEU A 262 -25.25 -4.44 4.74
CA LEU A 262 -26.12 -5.02 3.70
C LEU A 262 -25.67 -6.39 3.17
N GLY A 263 -25.12 -7.26 4.04
CA GLY A 263 -24.72 -8.63 3.66
C GLY A 263 -23.31 -8.76 3.09
N ASP A 264 -22.51 -7.71 3.14
CA ASP A 264 -21.08 -7.71 2.79
C ASP A 264 -20.23 -7.06 3.90
N VAL A 265 -18.91 -7.16 3.79
CA VAL A 265 -17.95 -6.49 4.67
C VAL A 265 -17.19 -5.41 3.90
N ILE A 266 -17.47 -4.16 4.26
CA ILE A 266 -16.91 -2.97 3.62
C ILE A 266 -15.80 -2.36 4.47
N ILE A 267 -14.87 -1.71 3.79
CA ILE A 267 -13.59 -1.26 4.35
C ILE A 267 -13.63 0.19 4.82
N GLY A 268 -13.17 0.46 6.03
CA GLY A 268 -12.87 1.81 6.53
C GLY A 268 -12.88 1.94 8.06
N HIS A 269 -12.26 3.00 8.59
CA HIS A 269 -12.18 3.22 10.03
C HIS A 269 -13.48 3.72 10.67
N ILE A 270 -14.15 4.70 10.05
CA ILE A 270 -15.34 5.40 10.61
C ILE A 270 -16.58 5.13 9.76
N LEU A 271 -16.66 5.71 8.56
CA LEU A 271 -17.75 5.52 7.62
C LEU A 271 -17.18 5.01 6.29
N PRO A 272 -17.40 3.73 5.97
CA PRO A 272 -16.82 3.10 4.79
C PRO A 272 -17.46 3.60 3.49
N THR A 273 -16.65 3.68 2.42
CA THR A 273 -17.14 3.93 1.05
C THR A 273 -17.87 2.68 0.54
N LEU A 274 -19.13 2.84 0.12
CA LEU A 274 -19.92 1.72 -0.40
C LEU A 274 -19.20 1.00 -1.55
N GLY A 275 -19.21 -0.34 -1.49
CA GLY A 275 -18.60 -1.22 -2.49
C GLY A 275 -17.08 -1.39 -2.39
N ARG A 276 -16.36 -0.67 -1.51
CA ARG A 276 -14.98 -1.03 -1.14
C ARG A 276 -15.03 -2.23 -0.19
N THR A 277 -15.15 -3.43 -0.71
CA THR A 277 -15.31 -4.65 0.10
C THR A 277 -13.97 -5.32 0.38
N LEU A 278 -13.90 -6.13 1.44
CA LEU A 278 -12.72 -6.96 1.75
C LEU A 278 -12.35 -7.85 0.55
N THR A 279 -13.36 -8.39 -0.13
CA THR A 279 -13.19 -9.25 -1.31
C THR A 279 -12.44 -8.51 -2.43
N VAL A 280 -12.88 -7.31 -2.76
CA VAL A 280 -12.38 -6.54 -3.92
C VAL A 280 -11.04 -5.89 -3.62
N GLN A 281 -10.84 -5.39 -2.40
CA GLN A 281 -9.63 -4.64 -2.02
C GLN A 281 -8.47 -5.58 -1.65
N TYR A 282 -8.74 -6.75 -1.06
CA TYR A 282 -7.69 -7.62 -0.51
C TYR A 282 -7.70 -9.03 -1.07
N VAL A 283 -8.83 -9.74 -0.99
CA VAL A 283 -8.89 -11.18 -1.31
C VAL A 283 -8.59 -11.44 -2.78
N GLN A 284 -9.23 -10.71 -3.70
CA GLN A 284 -9.03 -10.90 -5.14
C GLN A 284 -7.60 -10.55 -5.60
N PRO A 285 -7.01 -9.39 -5.22
CA PRO A 285 -5.61 -9.11 -5.52
C PRO A 285 -4.65 -10.17 -4.98
N LEU A 286 -4.82 -10.60 -3.72
CA LEU A 286 -3.97 -11.65 -3.12
C LEU A 286 -4.06 -12.97 -3.87
N LEU A 287 -5.29 -13.41 -4.21
CA LEU A 287 -5.51 -14.63 -4.98
C LEU A 287 -4.84 -14.55 -6.36
N ALA A 288 -4.96 -13.40 -7.03
CA ALA A 288 -4.34 -13.19 -8.35
C ALA A 288 -2.82 -13.23 -8.27
N ILE A 289 -2.21 -12.53 -7.30
CA ILE A 289 -0.75 -12.55 -7.06
C ILE A 289 -0.26 -13.98 -6.80
N LEU A 290 -0.91 -14.68 -5.87
CA LEU A 290 -0.48 -16.01 -5.46
C LEU A 290 -0.63 -17.03 -6.60
N ASN A 291 -1.74 -17.01 -7.33
CA ASN A 291 -1.91 -17.88 -8.49
C ASN A 291 -0.88 -17.57 -9.57
N HIS A 292 -0.63 -16.30 -9.89
CA HIS A 292 0.39 -15.90 -10.87
C HIS A 292 1.78 -16.42 -10.51
N ASN A 293 2.20 -16.22 -9.27
CA ASN A 293 3.50 -16.68 -8.76
C ASN A 293 3.66 -18.21 -8.80
N ASN A 294 2.55 -18.95 -8.94
CA ASN A 294 2.50 -20.41 -8.99
C ASN A 294 1.96 -20.94 -10.35
N GLY A 295 2.18 -20.20 -11.44
CA GLY A 295 1.87 -20.67 -12.80
C GLY A 295 0.38 -20.71 -13.14
N GLY A 296 -0.43 -19.86 -12.49
CA GLY A 296 -1.87 -19.75 -12.70
C GLY A 296 -2.72 -20.66 -11.79
N SER A 297 -2.13 -21.34 -10.82
CA SER A 297 -2.81 -22.29 -9.92
C SER A 297 -2.20 -22.29 -8.52
N PRO A 298 -2.86 -22.88 -7.51
CA PRO A 298 -2.31 -23.02 -6.16
C PRO A 298 -0.91 -23.63 -6.10
N GLY A 299 -0.04 -23.07 -5.27
CA GLY A 299 1.32 -23.56 -5.07
C GLY A 299 2.04 -22.90 -3.88
N PRO A 300 3.31 -23.27 -3.62
CA PRO A 300 4.01 -22.88 -2.40
C PRO A 300 4.56 -21.44 -2.41
N ILE A 301 4.66 -20.79 -3.58
CA ILE A 301 5.29 -19.47 -3.71
C ILE A 301 4.34 -18.40 -3.17
N GLY A 302 4.79 -17.66 -2.15
CA GLY A 302 4.06 -16.55 -1.53
C GLY A 302 4.01 -15.29 -2.41
N VAL A 303 3.59 -14.18 -1.81
CA VAL A 303 3.45 -12.89 -2.52
C VAL A 303 4.79 -12.28 -2.96
N TYR A 304 5.89 -12.69 -2.32
CA TYR A 304 7.25 -12.25 -2.61
C TYR A 304 8.06 -13.38 -3.24
N PRO A 305 8.20 -13.44 -4.58
CA PRO A 305 9.02 -14.47 -5.23
C PRO A 305 10.50 -14.46 -4.78
N ALA A 306 11.04 -13.31 -4.37
CA ALA A 306 12.38 -13.19 -3.82
C ALA A 306 12.56 -13.93 -2.47
N SER A 307 11.47 -14.13 -1.72
CA SER A 307 11.42 -14.88 -0.46
C SER A 307 10.20 -15.81 -0.48
N PRO A 308 10.23 -16.88 -1.28
CA PRO A 308 9.02 -17.60 -1.71
C PRO A 308 8.24 -18.27 -0.59
N ASN A 309 8.88 -18.59 0.54
CA ASN A 309 8.23 -19.21 1.69
C ASN A 309 7.71 -18.18 2.72
N GLN A 310 7.99 -16.89 2.52
CA GLN A 310 7.52 -15.84 3.41
C GLN A 310 6.02 -15.61 3.19
N GLY A 311 5.20 -16.05 4.15
CA GLY A 311 3.79 -15.69 4.22
C GLY A 311 3.57 -14.25 4.68
N ILE A 312 2.34 -13.78 4.54
CA ILE A 312 1.90 -12.50 5.10
C ILE A 312 0.78 -12.71 6.11
N THR A 313 0.57 -11.72 6.96
CA THR A 313 -0.60 -11.64 7.82
C THR A 313 -1.58 -10.61 7.28
N LEU A 314 -2.83 -11.04 7.06
CA LEU A 314 -3.96 -10.14 6.86
C LEU A 314 -4.69 -9.99 8.20
N LEU A 315 -4.47 -8.87 8.88
CA LEU A 315 -5.21 -8.49 10.07
C LEU A 315 -6.51 -7.82 9.64
N ILE A 316 -7.63 -8.35 10.12
CA ILE A 316 -8.98 -7.86 9.87
C ILE A 316 -9.47 -7.27 11.19
N ASP A 317 -9.60 -5.95 11.25
CA ASP A 317 -10.08 -5.26 12.45
C ASP A 317 -11.59 -5.07 12.38
N PHE A 318 -12.31 -5.71 13.31
CA PHE A 318 -13.77 -5.74 13.31
C PHE A 318 -14.30 -4.47 13.97
N LYS A 319 -14.89 -3.56 13.19
CA LYS A 319 -15.49 -2.32 13.73
C LYS A 319 -16.94 -2.47 14.20
N THR A 320 -17.53 -3.64 13.97
CA THR A 320 -18.89 -4.00 14.41
C THR A 320 -18.86 -5.31 15.17
N SER A 321 -19.67 -5.41 16.23
CA SER A 321 -19.80 -6.61 17.07
C SER A 321 -20.91 -7.56 16.62
N GLU A 322 -21.53 -7.28 15.47
CA GLU A 322 -22.61 -8.11 14.93
C GLU A 322 -22.11 -9.52 14.62
N ALA A 323 -22.87 -10.55 15.02
CA ALA A 323 -22.51 -11.94 14.76
C ALA A 323 -22.29 -12.22 13.26
N ALA A 324 -23.05 -11.53 12.41
CA ALA A 324 -22.98 -11.64 10.96
C ALA A 324 -21.65 -11.14 10.37
N THR A 325 -20.90 -10.28 11.07
CA THR A 325 -19.63 -9.75 10.58
C THR A 325 -18.62 -10.88 10.38
N LEU A 326 -18.46 -11.79 11.36
CA LEU A 326 -17.53 -12.92 11.24
C LEU A 326 -17.96 -13.88 10.13
N ASP A 327 -19.25 -14.18 10.00
CA ASP A 327 -19.75 -15.07 8.95
C ASP A 327 -19.50 -14.49 7.56
N THR A 328 -19.63 -13.17 7.42
CA THR A 328 -19.43 -12.46 6.16
C THR A 328 -17.95 -12.31 5.81
N VAL A 329 -17.08 -12.06 6.80
CA VAL A 329 -15.62 -12.14 6.63
C VAL A 329 -15.21 -13.55 6.17
N ASN A 330 -15.73 -14.60 6.82
CA ASN A 330 -15.45 -15.98 6.44
C ASN A 330 -15.85 -16.28 5.00
N LYS A 331 -17.02 -15.79 4.57
CA LYS A 331 -17.49 -15.90 3.19
C LYS A 331 -16.56 -15.16 2.21
N ALA A 332 -16.13 -13.95 2.54
CA ALA A 332 -15.20 -13.17 1.71
C ALA A 332 -13.86 -13.89 1.52
N LEU A 333 -13.37 -14.60 2.55
CA LEU A 333 -12.10 -15.35 2.51
C LEU A 333 -12.17 -16.68 1.75
N GLN A 334 -13.36 -17.15 1.39
CA GLN A 334 -13.57 -18.47 0.76
C GLN A 334 -12.67 -18.73 -0.46
N PRO A 335 -12.44 -17.78 -1.40
CA PRO A 335 -11.59 -18.03 -2.55
C PRO A 335 -10.13 -18.37 -2.18
N LEU A 336 -9.58 -17.74 -1.14
CA LEU A 336 -8.22 -18.04 -0.65
C LEU A 336 -8.17 -19.39 0.08
N ARG A 337 -9.26 -19.73 0.79
CA ARG A 337 -9.43 -21.01 1.47
C ARG A 337 -9.49 -22.17 0.49
N ASP A 338 -10.33 -22.06 -0.55
CA ASP A 338 -10.48 -23.07 -1.60
C ASP A 338 -9.18 -23.31 -2.36
N ALA A 339 -8.42 -22.24 -2.59
CA ALA A 339 -7.09 -22.31 -3.19
C ALA A 339 -6.01 -22.85 -2.22
N GLY A 340 -6.32 -23.10 -0.95
CA GLY A 340 -5.39 -23.68 0.02
C GLY A 340 -4.31 -22.70 0.53
N TYR A 341 -4.50 -21.39 0.36
CA TYR A 341 -3.54 -20.36 0.74
C TYR A 341 -3.64 -19.88 2.19
N LEU A 342 -4.73 -20.21 2.90
CA LEU A 342 -4.93 -19.80 4.28
C LEU A 342 -4.25 -20.74 5.28
N SER A 343 -3.50 -20.15 6.22
CA SER A 343 -2.99 -20.84 7.40
C SER A 343 -4.16 -21.40 8.20
N ARG A 344 -4.02 -22.58 8.78
CA ARG A 344 -5.14 -23.31 9.38
C ARG A 344 -4.70 -24.26 10.47
N VAL A 345 -5.67 -24.77 11.24
CA VAL A 345 -5.41 -25.88 12.16
C VAL A 345 -5.74 -27.20 11.49
N GLU A 346 -4.73 -28.06 11.38
CA GLU A 346 -4.85 -29.39 10.80
C GLU A 346 -4.27 -30.41 11.80
N ASN A 347 -5.04 -31.45 12.12
CA ASN A 347 -4.63 -32.50 13.06
C ASN A 347 -4.12 -31.96 14.41
N GLY A 348 -4.78 -30.92 14.94
CA GLY A 348 -4.44 -30.30 16.22
C GLY A 348 -3.15 -29.47 16.19
N LYS A 349 -2.65 -29.10 15.01
CA LYS A 349 -1.43 -28.30 14.84
C LYS A 349 -1.71 -27.09 13.94
N PHE A 350 -1.04 -25.99 14.24
CA PHE A 350 -0.98 -24.85 13.33
C PHE A 350 -0.15 -25.22 12.10
N VAL A 351 -0.73 -25.03 10.92
CA VAL A 351 -0.07 -25.19 9.62
C VAL A 351 -0.04 -23.82 8.95
N GLU A 352 1.14 -23.23 8.92
CA GLU A 352 1.37 -21.95 8.23
C GLU A 352 1.27 -22.13 6.71
N LYS A 353 0.59 -21.20 6.05
CA LYS A 353 0.48 -21.07 4.60
C LYS A 353 0.83 -19.64 4.19
N GLN A 354 0.55 -19.29 2.93
CA GLN A 354 0.92 -18.01 2.34
C GLN A 354 0.22 -16.82 3.02
N ILE A 355 -0.99 -17.00 3.56
CA ILE A 355 -1.73 -15.96 4.26
C ILE A 355 -2.22 -16.48 5.62
N THR A 356 -1.81 -15.82 6.70
CA THR A 356 -2.40 -16.01 8.02
C THR A 356 -3.42 -14.90 8.28
N VAL A 357 -4.68 -15.26 8.54
CA VAL A 357 -5.73 -14.29 8.85
C VAL A 357 -5.81 -14.08 10.35
N VAL A 358 -5.76 -12.83 10.80
CA VAL A 358 -5.88 -12.44 12.20
C VAL A 358 -7.11 -11.56 12.39
N ALA A 359 -8.02 -11.93 13.27
CA ALA A 359 -9.17 -11.12 13.65
C ALA A 359 -8.86 -10.31 14.91
N SER A 360 -9.11 -9.00 14.84
CA SER A 360 -8.96 -8.06 15.96
C SER A 360 -10.27 -7.31 16.23
N GLY A 361 -10.23 -6.26 17.07
CA GLY A 361 -11.37 -5.39 17.35
C GLY A 361 -12.52 -6.08 18.07
N TYR A 362 -13.74 -5.89 17.57
CA TYR A 362 -14.96 -6.50 18.12
C TYR A 362 -15.16 -7.98 17.75
N SER A 363 -14.15 -8.65 17.18
CA SER A 363 -14.25 -10.07 16.84
C SER A 363 -14.46 -10.95 18.08
N SER A 364 -15.22 -12.03 17.94
CA SER A 364 -15.54 -12.94 19.05
C SER A 364 -14.44 -13.98 19.24
N PHE A 365 -13.65 -13.84 20.32
CA PHE A 365 -12.67 -14.85 20.72
C PHE A 365 -13.31 -16.24 20.89
N ASP A 366 -14.47 -16.32 21.56
CA ASP A 366 -15.10 -17.60 21.87
C ASP A 366 -15.49 -18.38 20.60
N ARG A 367 -16.04 -17.68 19.60
CA ARG A 367 -16.38 -18.29 18.30
C ARG A 367 -15.14 -18.76 17.56
N ILE A 368 -14.11 -17.91 17.47
CA ILE A 368 -12.83 -18.27 16.83
C ILE A 368 -12.17 -19.46 17.53
N ASN A 369 -12.15 -19.45 18.86
CA ASN A 369 -11.57 -20.52 19.67
C ASN A 369 -12.31 -21.85 19.47
N ALA A 370 -13.65 -21.83 19.52
CA ALA A 370 -14.49 -23.00 19.31
C ALA A 370 -14.57 -23.46 17.83
N GLY A 371 -14.13 -22.63 16.88
CA GLY A 371 -14.29 -22.88 15.44
C GLY A 371 -15.71 -22.66 14.94
N ASP A 372 -16.56 -21.97 15.70
CA ASP A 372 -17.94 -21.68 15.31
C ASP A 372 -17.98 -20.63 14.20
N GLY A 373 -18.45 -21.03 13.01
CA GLY A 373 -18.48 -20.19 11.82
C GLY A 373 -17.12 -19.97 11.15
N VAL A 374 -16.04 -20.64 11.61
CA VAL A 374 -14.68 -20.53 11.07
C VAL A 374 -14.23 -21.87 10.47
N PRO A 375 -14.52 -22.14 9.18
CA PRO A 375 -14.13 -23.38 8.52
C PRO A 375 -12.61 -23.62 8.64
N ASN A 376 -12.19 -24.88 8.82
CA ASN A 376 -10.78 -25.27 8.97
C ASN A 376 -10.00 -24.58 10.13
N ARG A 377 -10.68 -23.78 10.97
CA ARG A 377 -10.05 -22.92 11.99
C ARG A 377 -8.90 -22.09 11.37
N ASP A 378 -9.20 -21.41 10.27
CA ASP A 378 -8.25 -20.63 9.46
C ASP A 378 -8.29 -19.11 9.68
N ILE A 379 -9.01 -18.68 10.73
CA ILE A 379 -8.93 -17.33 11.29
C ILE A 379 -8.43 -17.45 12.73
N PHE A 380 -7.41 -16.66 13.07
CA PHE A 380 -6.78 -16.63 14.38
C PHE A 380 -7.08 -15.31 15.08
N TYR A 381 -7.10 -15.31 16.41
CA TYR A 381 -7.37 -14.13 17.21
C TYR A 381 -6.12 -13.25 17.40
N ASP A 382 -6.32 -11.94 17.55
CA ASP A 382 -5.35 -10.98 18.04
C ASP A 382 -5.43 -10.90 19.58
N ALA A 383 -4.55 -11.63 20.27
CA ALA A 383 -4.55 -11.68 21.73
C ALA A 383 -4.16 -10.33 22.35
N GLN A 384 -4.60 -10.06 23.58
CA GLN A 384 -4.21 -8.85 24.31
C GLN A 384 -2.91 -9.11 25.08
N VAL A 385 -1.80 -8.54 24.62
CA VAL A 385 -0.47 -8.81 25.22
C VAL A 385 -0.29 -8.12 26.58
N ASN A 386 -0.97 -6.99 26.79
CA ASN A 386 -1.01 -6.23 28.03
C ASN A 386 -1.95 -6.82 29.10
N SER A 387 -2.79 -7.78 28.72
CA SER A 387 -3.67 -8.53 29.63
C SER A 387 -3.58 -10.03 29.33
N TRP A 388 -2.38 -10.57 29.55
CA TRP A 388 -2.04 -11.92 29.15
C TRP A 388 -2.88 -12.98 29.86
N SER A 389 -3.27 -14.02 29.13
CA SER A 389 -4.02 -15.16 29.64
C SER A 389 -3.56 -16.46 28.98
N SER A 390 -3.46 -17.54 29.75
CA SER A 390 -3.07 -18.87 29.26
C SER A 390 -4.09 -19.52 28.31
N LYS A 391 -5.26 -18.90 28.11
CA LYS A 391 -6.24 -19.32 27.10
C LYS A 391 -5.74 -19.11 25.67
N TYR A 392 -4.79 -18.19 25.47
CA TYR A 392 -4.22 -17.91 24.15
C TYR A 392 -3.18 -18.97 23.81
N THR A 393 -3.34 -19.57 22.64
CA THR A 393 -2.44 -20.62 22.13
C THR A 393 -2.23 -20.41 20.64
N SER A 394 -1.20 -21.02 20.06
CA SER A 394 -0.97 -21.05 18.61
C SER A 394 -2.10 -21.70 17.80
N LEU A 395 -3.09 -22.33 18.45
CA LEU A 395 -4.25 -22.93 17.80
C LEU A 395 -5.46 -21.98 17.75
N ASN A 396 -5.45 -20.86 18.45
CA ASN A 396 -6.57 -19.91 18.48
C ASN A 396 -6.16 -18.46 18.29
N ALA A 397 -4.89 -18.14 18.43
CA ALA A 397 -4.33 -16.82 18.22
C ALA A 397 -3.06 -16.90 17.38
N TYR A 398 -2.69 -15.79 16.73
CA TYR A 398 -1.43 -15.69 15.99
C TYR A 398 -0.67 -14.41 16.37
N TYR A 399 -1.39 -13.31 16.55
CA TYR A 399 -0.84 -12.08 17.11
C TYR A 399 -1.15 -11.93 18.59
N ALA A 400 -0.32 -11.14 19.26
CA ALA A 400 -0.56 -10.57 20.57
C ALA A 400 -0.21 -9.08 20.53
N SER A 401 -1.19 -8.23 20.79
CA SER A 401 -1.10 -6.79 20.53
C SER A 401 -1.51 -5.96 21.73
N ALA A 402 -1.04 -4.71 21.75
CA ALA A 402 -1.49 -3.68 22.67
C ALA A 402 -1.30 -2.29 22.05
N ASN A 403 -2.05 -1.30 22.55
CA ASN A 403 -1.74 0.11 22.34
C ASN A 403 -0.41 0.42 23.05
N PHE A 404 0.59 0.90 22.30
CA PHE A 404 1.89 1.20 22.88
C PHE A 404 1.85 2.36 23.87
N LYS A 405 1.17 3.46 23.54
CA LYS A 405 1.13 4.66 24.41
C LYS A 405 0.37 4.38 25.70
N ASP A 406 -0.75 3.68 25.63
CA ASP A 406 -1.54 3.39 26.83
C ASP A 406 -0.81 2.40 27.75
N ASP A 407 -0.09 1.46 27.17
CA ASP A 407 0.51 0.37 27.92
C ASP A 407 1.98 0.63 28.29
N VAL A 408 2.84 0.97 27.34
CA VAL A 408 4.28 1.21 27.57
C VAL A 408 4.58 2.69 27.83
N GLY A 409 3.79 3.61 27.29
CA GLY A 409 3.99 5.06 27.40
C GLY A 409 4.78 5.66 26.24
N ASN A 410 4.97 6.99 26.28
CA ASN A 410 5.68 7.73 25.22
C ASN A 410 7.08 8.17 25.68
N PRO A 411 8.17 7.47 25.25
CA PRO A 411 9.54 7.89 25.58
C PRO A 411 10.01 9.16 24.85
N GLY A 412 9.29 9.69 23.85
CA GLY A 412 9.66 10.90 23.12
C GLY A 412 10.87 10.78 22.17
N SER A 413 11.78 9.84 22.41
CA SER A 413 12.86 9.45 21.50
C SER A 413 13.33 8.01 21.80
N ALA A 414 14.10 7.41 20.88
CA ALA A 414 14.66 6.07 21.11
C ALA A 414 15.63 6.04 22.31
N SER A 415 16.43 7.11 22.51
CA SER A 415 17.39 7.19 23.61
C SER A 415 16.74 7.39 24.98
N ALA A 416 15.51 7.91 25.02
CA ALA A 416 14.74 8.12 26.24
C ALA A 416 13.85 6.91 26.61
N PHE A 417 13.93 5.81 25.85
CA PHE A 417 13.23 4.56 26.16
C PHE A 417 13.82 3.90 27.41
N THR A 418 13.11 4.00 28.52
CA THR A 418 13.64 3.64 29.86
C THR A 418 13.74 2.12 30.03
N ASP A 419 14.55 1.68 31.00
CA ASP A 419 14.69 0.25 31.29
C ASP A 419 13.39 -0.39 31.76
N ASP A 420 12.55 0.33 32.51
CA ASP A 420 11.23 -0.14 32.93
C ASP A 420 10.31 -0.38 31.73
N GLN A 421 10.29 0.55 30.77
CA GLN A 421 9.51 0.39 29.54
C GLN A 421 10.02 -0.77 28.69
N LYS A 422 11.35 -0.89 28.54
CA LYS A 422 11.98 -2.02 27.84
C LYS A 422 11.66 -3.35 28.53
N ASN A 423 11.72 -3.41 29.86
CA ASN A 423 11.40 -4.61 30.64
C ASN A 423 9.93 -5.01 30.49
N LYS A 424 9.03 -4.03 30.42
CA LYS A 424 7.62 -4.28 30.12
C LYS A 424 7.44 -4.90 28.74
N VAL A 425 8.08 -4.35 27.70
CA VAL A 425 8.07 -4.94 26.35
C VAL A 425 8.67 -6.35 26.33
N ARG A 426 9.80 -6.60 27.01
CA ARG A 426 10.39 -7.94 27.14
C ARG A 426 9.43 -8.95 27.77
N THR A 427 8.67 -8.52 28.78
CA THR A 427 7.67 -9.37 29.45
C THR A 427 6.55 -9.75 28.49
N HIS A 428 6.04 -8.80 27.71
CA HIS A 428 5.03 -9.06 26.67
C HIS A 428 5.54 -10.04 25.62
N VAL A 429 6.76 -9.79 25.11
CA VAL A 429 7.43 -10.65 24.14
C VAL A 429 7.60 -12.07 24.68
N ALA A 430 8.12 -12.23 25.90
CA ALA A 430 8.30 -13.54 26.51
C ALA A 430 6.97 -14.30 26.67
N ASN A 431 5.92 -13.63 27.16
CA ASN A 431 4.60 -14.24 27.33
C ASN A 431 4.02 -14.71 26.00
N ALA A 432 3.99 -13.82 25.00
CA ALA A 432 3.47 -14.14 23.67
C ALA A 432 4.26 -15.25 22.98
N HIS A 433 5.60 -15.16 22.98
CA HIS A 433 6.47 -16.14 22.36
C HIS A 433 6.36 -17.52 23.04
N SER A 434 6.12 -17.58 24.35
CA SER A 434 5.89 -18.85 25.06
C SER A 434 4.64 -19.59 24.59
N ALA A 435 3.64 -18.88 24.06
CA ALA A 435 2.46 -19.45 23.42
C ALA A 435 2.57 -19.57 21.89
N GLY A 436 3.74 -19.25 21.32
CA GLY A 436 4.00 -19.28 19.88
C GLY A 436 3.39 -18.12 19.09
N LEU A 437 3.02 -17.02 19.76
CA LEU A 437 2.39 -15.86 19.14
C LEU A 437 3.43 -14.80 18.74
N LYS A 438 3.02 -13.90 17.83
CA LYS A 438 3.84 -12.77 17.35
C LYS A 438 3.40 -11.47 17.99
N VAL A 439 4.33 -10.68 18.50
CA VAL A 439 4.02 -9.41 19.14
C VAL A 439 3.98 -8.26 18.14
N ARG A 440 2.97 -7.40 18.26
CA ARG A 440 2.93 -6.08 17.62
C ARG A 440 2.41 -5.04 18.59
N TYR A 441 2.64 -3.78 18.29
CA TYR A 441 2.01 -2.66 18.99
C TYR A 441 1.45 -1.68 17.98
N TYR A 442 0.23 -1.20 18.21
CA TYR A 442 -0.35 -0.08 17.47
C TYR A 442 -0.23 1.22 18.29
N ASP A 443 -0.56 2.36 17.67
CA ASP A 443 -0.45 3.69 18.29
C ASP A 443 0.95 3.99 18.83
N LEU A 444 1.97 3.69 18.02
CA LEU A 444 3.36 4.03 18.35
C LEU A 444 3.52 5.56 18.47
N PRO A 445 4.38 6.05 19.39
CA PRO A 445 4.67 7.48 19.49
C PRO A 445 5.46 8.01 18.28
N GLY A 446 6.08 7.11 17.53
CA GLY A 446 6.68 7.37 16.24
C GLY A 446 7.51 6.18 15.80
N GLU A 447 7.78 6.12 14.51
CA GLU A 447 8.53 5.02 13.89
C GLU A 447 10.02 5.03 14.23
N TYR A 448 10.51 6.05 14.94
CA TYR A 448 11.83 6.06 15.56
C TYR A 448 12.00 4.95 16.63
N MET A 449 10.89 4.32 17.06
CA MET A 449 10.90 3.21 18.00
C MET A 449 11.22 1.87 17.36
N TRP A 450 11.15 1.75 16.03
CA TRP A 450 11.18 0.46 15.34
C TRP A 450 12.40 -0.39 15.64
N GLU A 451 13.61 0.18 15.52
CA GLU A 451 14.85 -0.53 15.77
C GLU A 451 14.92 -1.00 17.24
N SER A 452 14.57 -0.13 18.18
CA SER A 452 14.53 -0.49 19.60
C SER A 452 13.51 -1.59 19.91
N LEU A 453 12.35 -1.58 19.25
CA LEU A 453 11.33 -2.62 19.45
C LEU A 453 11.74 -3.95 18.79
N ALA A 454 12.35 -3.90 17.61
CA ALA A 454 12.89 -5.07 16.94
C ALA A 454 13.98 -5.75 17.78
N ASP A 455 14.88 -4.97 18.39
CA ASP A 455 15.93 -5.46 19.29
C ASP A 455 15.36 -6.13 20.55
N LEU A 456 14.17 -5.72 20.99
CA LEU A 456 13.47 -6.35 22.12
C LEU A 456 12.64 -7.57 21.72
N GLY A 457 12.65 -7.95 20.44
CA GLY A 457 11.96 -9.14 19.93
C GLY A 457 10.53 -8.91 19.45
N VAL A 458 10.10 -7.67 19.24
CA VAL A 458 8.81 -7.37 18.60
C VAL A 458 8.82 -7.86 17.15
N ASP A 459 7.79 -8.61 16.75
CA ASP A 459 7.77 -9.34 15.49
C ASP A 459 7.22 -8.54 14.30
N ARG A 460 6.36 -7.54 14.59
CA ARG A 460 5.70 -6.70 13.60
C ARG A 460 5.71 -5.24 14.02
N LEU A 461 6.24 -4.40 13.14
CA LEU A 461 6.45 -2.98 13.37
C LEU A 461 5.35 -2.18 12.67
N ASN A 462 4.48 -1.55 13.43
CA ASN A 462 3.38 -0.75 12.90
C ASN A 462 3.92 0.41 12.07
N ALA A 463 3.45 0.53 10.83
CA ALA A 463 3.88 1.55 9.87
C ALA A 463 2.67 2.30 9.32
N ASP A 464 2.72 3.62 9.52
CA ASP A 464 1.75 4.57 8.98
C ASP A 464 2.33 5.26 7.72
N ASP A 465 3.65 5.48 7.67
CA ASP A 465 4.36 5.94 6.48
C ASP A 465 5.24 4.82 5.93
N LEU A 466 4.76 4.17 4.86
CA LEU A 466 5.45 3.02 4.27
C LEU A 466 6.80 3.38 3.64
N SER A 467 7.06 4.65 3.31
CA SER A 467 8.37 5.07 2.79
C SER A 467 9.49 4.88 3.82
N ASN A 468 9.14 4.94 5.10
CA ASN A 468 10.11 4.80 6.18
C ASN A 468 10.63 3.37 6.32
N THR A 469 9.91 2.37 5.79
CA THR A 469 10.32 0.95 5.81
C THR A 469 11.63 0.72 5.06
N ALA A 470 12.09 1.66 4.23
CA ALA A 470 13.39 1.63 3.58
C ALA A 470 14.54 1.36 4.57
N ARG A 471 14.48 1.87 5.81
CA ARG A 471 15.55 1.61 6.80
C ARG A 471 15.51 0.23 7.45
N LEU A 472 14.37 -0.48 7.39
CA LEU A 472 14.19 -1.74 8.10
C LEU A 472 14.93 -2.89 7.40
N PRO A 473 15.64 -3.77 8.15
CA PRO A 473 16.28 -4.96 7.59
C PRO A 473 15.31 -5.80 6.76
N ARG A 474 15.80 -6.36 5.64
CA ARG A 474 15.02 -7.32 4.84
C ARG A 474 15.18 -8.74 5.38
N LEU A 475 14.11 -9.52 5.26
CA LEU A 475 13.97 -10.89 5.78
C LEU A 475 14.55 -11.95 4.85
#